data_AF-A0A960YB13-F1
#
_entry.id   AF-A0A960YB13-F1
#
_cell.length_a   1.000
_cell.length_b   1.000
_cell.length_c   1.000
_cell.angle_alpha   90.00
_cell.angle_beta   90.00
_cell.angle_gamma   90.00
#
_symmetry.space_group_name_H-M   'P 1'
#
loop_
_entity.id
_entity.type
_entity.pdbx_description
1 polymer ?
#
loop_
_entity_poly.entity_id
_entity_poly.type
_entity_poly.pdbx_seq_one_letter_code
_entity_poly.pdbx_strand_id
1 'polypeptide(L)' 'IRNGTWDAKRGLLYISRYLNGEIIVYDPKDDAVIKKLEVGPVARHLSLTPDGDRLVVRTAAGIFEVDLEAALTRRSEKP' A
#
# COMPACT_ATOMS: atom_id res chain seq x y z
N ILE A 1 3.45 6.41 11.04
CA ILE A 1 3.04 5.04 10.61
C ILE A 1 1.97 4.57 11.58
N ARG A 2 0.91 3.92 11.12
CA ARG A 2 -0.18 3.47 12.01
C ARG A 2 -0.46 1.97 11.94
N ASN A 3 -0.23 1.37 10.78
CA ASN A 3 -0.46 -0.04 10.49
C ASN A 3 0.39 -0.47 9.29
N GLY A 4 0.70 -1.76 9.21
CA GLY A 4 1.31 -2.36 8.03
C GLY A 4 0.88 -3.82 7.87
N THR A 5 0.97 -4.34 6.64
CA THR A 5 0.64 -5.72 6.32
C THR A 5 1.65 -6.30 5.33
N TRP A 6 1.97 -7.59 5.51
CA TRP A 6 2.96 -8.33 4.73
C TRP A 6 2.30 -9.06 3.57
N ASP A 7 2.85 -8.88 2.37
CA ASP A 7 2.53 -9.68 1.20
C ASP A 7 3.58 -10.76 1.00
N ALA A 8 3.26 -11.99 1.42
CA ALA A 8 4.16 -13.13 1.26
C ALA A 8 4.34 -13.55 -0.20
N LYS A 9 3.36 -13.28 -1.08
CA LYS A 9 3.43 -13.62 -2.51
C LYS A 9 4.49 -12.77 -3.20
N ARG A 10 4.55 -11.48 -2.88
CA ARG A 10 5.50 -10.54 -3.50
C ARG A 10 6.75 -10.27 -2.65
N GLY A 11 6.72 -10.61 -1.37
CA GLY A 11 7.78 -10.28 -0.42
C GLY A 11 7.84 -8.79 -0.10
N LEU A 12 6.69 -8.11 -0.08
CA LEU A 12 6.59 -6.66 0.10
C LEU A 12 5.86 -6.30 1.39
N LEU A 13 6.23 -5.16 1.97
CA LEU A 13 5.54 -4.58 3.13
C LEU A 13 4.74 -3.35 2.70
N TYR A 14 3.44 -3.36 2.99
CA TYR A 14 2.57 -2.21 2.79
C TYR A 14 2.40 -1.45 4.11
N ILE A 15 2.73 -0.15 4.11
CA ILE A 15 2.74 0.67 5.33
C ILE A 15 1.86 1.90 5.17
N SER A 16 0.91 2.08 6.08
CA SER A 16 0.05 3.25 6.10
C SER A 16 0.78 4.51 6.59
N ARG A 17 0.76 5.57 5.76
CA ARG A 17 1.13 6.94 6.16
C ARG A 17 -0.11 7.74 6.48
N TYR A 18 -0.53 7.56 7.72
CA TYR A 18 -1.74 8.14 8.31
C TYR A 18 -2.06 9.57 7.86
N LEU A 19 -1.21 10.55 8.15
CA LEU A 19 -1.52 11.96 7.85
C LEU A 19 -1.38 12.32 6.36
N ASN A 20 -0.58 11.57 5.61
CA ASN A 20 -0.35 11.84 4.18
C ASN A 20 -1.47 11.28 3.29
N GLY A 21 -2.24 10.29 3.78
CA GLY A 21 -3.22 9.60 2.94
C GLY A 21 -2.60 8.68 1.90
N GLU A 22 -1.41 8.15 2.22
CA GLU A 22 -0.63 7.29 1.33
C GLU A 22 -0.40 5.90 1.95
N ILE A 23 -0.08 4.96 1.07
CA ILE A 23 0.52 3.68 1.41
C ILE A 23 1.92 3.64 0.80
N ILE A 24 2.90 3.31 1.63
CA ILE A 24 4.26 3.03 1.18
C ILE A 24 4.35 1.54 0.87
N VAL A 25 4.87 1.24 -0.31
CA VAL A 25 5.29 -0.11 -0.70
C VAL A 25 6.80 -0.17 -0.49
N TYR A 26 7.21 -1.01 0.46
CA TYR A 26 8.60 -1.17 0.87
C TYR A 26 9.07 -2.59 0.53
N ASP A 27 10.23 -2.67 -0.09
CA ASP A 27 10.96 -3.92 -0.34
C ASP A 27 12.05 -4.09 0.73
N PRO A 28 11.92 -5.06 1.65
CA PRO A 28 12.91 -5.31 2.69
C PRO A 28 14.20 -5.96 2.18
N LYS A 29 14.21 -6.54 0.97
CA LYS A 29 15.42 -7.14 0.40
C LYS A 29 16.41 -6.08 -0.03
N ASP A 30 15.90 -5.01 -0.62
CA ASP A 30 16.69 -3.88 -1.14
C ASP A 30 16.72 -2.69 -0.17
N ASP A 31 16.07 -2.81 0.99
CA ASP A 31 15.86 -1.74 1.97
C ASP A 31 15.33 -0.44 1.34
N ALA A 32 14.33 -0.57 0.48
CA ALA A 32 13.90 0.50 -0.40
C ALA A 32 12.38 0.71 -0.42
N VAL A 33 11.98 1.98 -0.46
CA VAL A 33 10.60 2.35 -0.85
C VAL A 33 10.50 2.30 -2.37
N ILE A 34 9.78 1.30 -2.87
CA ILE A 34 9.62 1.10 -4.32
C ILE A 34 8.40 1.82 -4.88
N LYS A 35 7.40 2.15 -4.02
CA LYS A 35 6.23 2.91 -4.45
C LYS A 35 5.52 3.67 -3.33
N LYS A 36 4.78 4.70 -3.73
CA LYS A 36 3.80 5.40 -2.90
C LYS A 36 2.45 5.38 -3.61
N LEU A 37 1.41 4.97 -2.91
CA LEU A 37 0.05 4.85 -3.44
C LEU A 37 -0.85 5.82 -2.69
N GLU A 38 -1.44 6.78 -3.40
CA GLU A 38 -2.46 7.65 -2.83
C GLU A 38 -3.78 6.89 -2.67
N VAL A 39 -4.35 6.92 -1.47
CA VAL A 39 -5.56 6.15 -1.13
C VAL A 39 -6.63 7.00 -0.44
N GLY A 40 -6.37 8.29 -0.27
CA GLY A 40 -7.27 9.23 0.39
C GLY A 40 -6.87 9.54 1.83
N PRO A 41 -7.52 10.55 2.44
CA PRO A 41 -7.05 11.17 3.67
C PRO A 41 -7.10 10.20 4.85
N VAL A 42 -6.11 10.27 5.75
CA VAL A 42 -6.16 9.56 7.04
C VAL A 42 -6.15 8.03 6.86
N ALA A 43 -5.20 7.50 6.10
CA ALA A 43 -5.03 6.06 5.87
C ALA A 43 -4.68 5.32 7.17
N ARG A 44 -5.62 4.55 7.73
CA ARG A 44 -5.50 3.99 9.09
C ARG A 44 -5.08 2.54 9.11
N HIS A 45 -5.92 1.67 8.58
CA HIS A 45 -5.76 0.22 8.65
C HIS A 45 -5.67 -0.35 7.26
N LEU A 46 -4.84 -1.37 7.11
CA LEU A 46 -4.59 -2.10 5.88
C LEU A 46 -4.93 -3.57 6.13
N SER A 47 -5.56 -4.21 5.16
CA SER A 47 -5.76 -5.65 5.15
C SER A 47 -5.51 -6.17 3.75
N LEU A 48 -4.55 -7.09 3.63
CA LEU A 48 -4.30 -7.80 2.39
C LEU A 48 -5.33 -8.93 2.24
N THR A 49 -5.89 -9.05 1.04
CA THR A 49 -6.75 -10.19 0.70
C THR A 49 -5.96 -11.50 0.69
N PRO A 50 -6.56 -12.66 0.99
CA PRO A 50 -5.82 -13.92 1.09
C PRO A 50 -5.09 -14.36 -0.20
N ASP A 51 -5.63 -14.00 -1.37
CA ASP A 51 -5.01 -14.23 -2.69
C ASP A 51 -3.86 -13.25 -2.99
N GLY A 52 -3.75 -12.18 -2.19
CA GLY A 52 -2.76 -11.13 -2.33
C GLY A 52 -3.06 -10.14 -3.45
N ASP A 53 -4.24 -10.17 -4.08
CA ASP A 53 -4.48 -9.37 -5.29
C ASP A 53 -5.03 -7.97 -4.97
N ARG A 54 -5.60 -7.79 -3.78
CA ARG A 54 -6.14 -6.50 -3.33
C ARG A 54 -5.68 -6.11 -1.94
N LEU A 55 -5.46 -4.82 -1.74
CA LEU A 55 -5.27 -4.20 -0.43
C LEU A 55 -6.51 -3.39 -0.05
N VAL A 56 -7.16 -3.76 1.05
CA VAL A 56 -8.31 -3.05 1.61
C VAL A 56 -7.79 -1.99 2.58
N VAL A 57 -8.25 -0.75 2.40
CA VAL A 57 -7.74 0.43 3.10
C VAL A 57 -8.89 1.17 3.76
N ARG A 58 -8.81 1.35 5.08
CA ARG A 58 -9.74 2.20 5.82
C ARG A 58 -9.16 3.60 5.98
N THR A 59 -9.87 4.60 5.47
CA THR A 59 -9.46 6.02 5.50
C THR A 59 -10.42 6.84 6.36
N ALA A 60 -10.36 8.18 6.31
CA ALA A 60 -11.43 9.04 6.83
C ALA A 60 -12.62 9.17 5.86
N ALA A 61 -12.38 8.99 4.55
CA ALA A 61 -13.41 9.12 3.53
C ALA A 61 -14.21 7.83 3.29
N GLY A 62 -13.73 6.68 3.77
CA GLY A 62 -14.42 5.40 3.60
C GLY A 62 -13.47 4.20 3.61
N ILE A 63 -13.92 3.12 2.99
CA ILE A 63 -13.12 1.91 2.73
C ILE A 63 -12.86 1.87 1.22
N PHE A 64 -11.61 1.66 0.85
CA PHE A 64 -11.16 1.63 -0.53
C PHE A 64 -10.39 0.34 -0.79
N GLU A 65 -10.47 -0.16 -2.02
CA GLU A 65 -9.69 -1.30 -2.48
C GLU A 65 -8.64 -0.83 -3.49
N VAL A 66 -7.42 -1.32 -3.31
CA VAL A 66 -6.33 -1.12 -4.26
C VAL A 66 -6.04 -2.45 -4.94
N ASP A 67 -6.20 -2.49 -6.27
CA ASP A 67 -5.72 -3.60 -7.11
C ASP A 67 -4.19 -3.56 -7.16
N LEU A 68 -3.54 -4.58 -6.59
CA LEU A 68 -2.09 -4.60 -6.40
C LEU A 68 -1.32 -4.92 -7.68
N GLU A 69 -1.90 -5.70 -8.61
CA GLU A 69 -1.26 -5.93 -9.90
C GLU A 69 -1.20 -4.61 -10.69
N ALA A 70 -2.35 -3.96 -10.86
CA ALA A 70 -2.41 -2.69 -11.57
C ALA A 70 -1.57 -1.59 -10.87
N ALA A 71 -1.62 -1.55 -9.54
CA ALA A 71 -0.90 -0.56 -8.76
C ALA A 71 0.61 -0.79 -8.75
N LEU A 72 1.13 -1.99 -9.00
CA LEU A 72 2.57 -2.27 -8.98
C LEU A 72 3.20 -2.33 -10.37
N THR A 73 2.46 -2.68 -11.42
CA THR A 73 3.00 -2.75 -12.80
C THR A 73 3.26 -1.38 -13.41
N ARG A 74 2.49 -0.34 -13.06
CA ARG A 74 2.75 1.02 -13.59
C ARG A 74 4.10 1.50 -13.05
N ARG A 75 5.11 1.71 -13.91
CA ARG A 75 6.33 2.40 -13.47
C ARG A 75 5.93 3.79 -13.00
N SER A 76 6.46 4.23 -11.86
CA SER A 76 6.38 5.62 -11.45
C SER A 76 6.98 6.45 -12.57
N GLU A 77 6.17 7.23 -13.29
CA GLU A 77 6.71 8.29 -14.15
C GLU A 77 7.46 9.24 -13.21
N LYS A 78 8.78 9.27 -13.40
CA LYS A 78 9.64 10.21 -12.69
C LYS A 78 9.32 11.60 -13.25
N PRO A 79 9.07 12.63 -12.42
CA PRO A 79 8.90 13.99 -12.89
C PRO A 79 10.16 14.50 -13.59
#